data_AF-A0AAW2U2A9-F1
#
_entry.id   AF-A0AAW2U2A9-F1
#
_cell.length_a   1.000
_cell.length_b   1.000
_cell.length_c   1.000
_cell.angle_alpha   90.00
_cell.angle_beta   90.00
_cell.angle_gamma   90.00
#
_symmetry.space_group_name_H-M   'P 1'
#
loop_
_entity.id
_entity.type
_entity.pdbx_description
1 polymer ?
#
loop_
_entity_poly.entity_id
_entity_poly.type
_entity_poly.pdbx_seq_one_letter_code
_entity_poly.pdbx_strand_id
1 'polypeptide(L)' 'MGSFMEYQREFERLCNCVVGLSPEVILDYHLSGLRADIQRELVVLQPTSISQAIGLVKLLESKL' A
#
# COMPACT_ATOMS: atom_id res chain seq x y z
N MET A 1 6.04 -15.40 -5.95
CA MET A 1 5.76 -14.39 -4.91
C MET A 1 6.56 -13.16 -5.28
N GLY A 2 5.92 -12.10 -5.77
CA GLY A 2 6.60 -10.84 -6.12
C GLY A 2 6.98 -10.07 -4.86
N SER A 3 8.08 -9.31 -4.91
CA SER A 3 8.50 -8.42 -3.81
C SER A 3 7.52 -7.26 -3.65
N PHE A 4 7.37 -6.68 -2.45
CA PHE A 4 6.59 -5.46 -2.24
C PHE A 4 6.99 -4.34 -3.21
N MET A 5 8.27 -4.24 -3.58
CA MET A 5 8.72 -3.24 -4.57
C MET A 5 8.15 -3.47 -5.97
N GLU A 6 7.92 -4.72 -6.36
CA GLU A 6 7.33 -5.06 -7.65
C GLU A 6 5.83 -4.75 -7.67
N TYR A 7 5.12 -5.07 -6.58
CA TYR A 7 3.75 -4.63 -6.36
C TYR A 7 3.62 -3.10 -6.38
N GLN A 8 4.48 -2.41 -5.62
CA GLN A 8 4.45 -0.95 -5.49
C GLN A 8 4.68 -0.26 -6.85
N ARG A 9 5.61 -0.77 -7.65
CA ARG A 9 5.87 -0.25 -9.00
C ARG A 9 4.65 -0.38 -9.90
N GLU A 10 3.98 -1.54 -9.87
CA GLU A 10 2.79 -1.76 -10.69
C GLU A 10 1.60 -0.92 -10.21
N PHE A 11 1.47 -0.76 -8.89
CA PHE A 11 0.47 0.10 -8.28
C PHE A 11 0.62 1.57 -8.73
N GLU A 12 1.84 2.11 -8.70
CA GLU A 12 2.14 3.46 -9.18
C GLU A 12 1.84 3.61 -10.68
N ARG A 13 2.18 2.60 -11.48
CA ARG A 13 1.86 2.57 -12.92
C ARG A 13 0.36 2.67 -13.15
N LEU A 14 -0.45 1.92 -12.39
CA LEU A 14 -1.91 1.95 -12.48
C LEU A 14 -2.48 3.30 -12.02
N CYS A 15 -1.98 3.87 -10.91
CA CYS A 15 -2.43 5.16 -10.41
C CYS A 15 -2.20 6.29 -11.42
N ASN A 16 -1.09 6.26 -12.16
CA ASN A 16 -0.80 7.24 -13.21
C ASN A 16 -1.77 7.17 -14.40
N CYS A 17 -2.52 6.07 -14.56
CA CYS A 17 -3.52 5.90 -15.61
C CYS A 17 -4.95 6.17 -15.14
N VAL A 18 -5.17 6.41 -13.85
CA VAL A 18 -6.49 6.60 -13.26
C VAL A 18 -6.64 8.04 -12.78
N VAL A 19 -7.64 8.74 -13.32
CA VAL A 19 -7.97 10.12 -12.96
C VAL A 19 -9.34 10.20 -12.30
N GLY A 20 -9.51 11.06 -11.31
CA GLY A 20 -10.80 11.30 -10.63
C GLY A 20 -11.13 10.38 -9.46
N LEU A 21 -10.20 9.51 -9.02
CA LEU A 21 -10.36 8.77 -7.77
C LEU A 21 -9.97 9.64 -6.57
N SER A 22 -10.77 9.54 -5.51
CA SER A 22 -10.46 10.15 -4.21
C SER A 22 -9.23 9.49 -3.59
N PRO A 23 -8.38 10.25 -2.86
CA PRO A 23 -7.22 9.70 -2.14
C PRO A 23 -7.56 8.54 -1.20
N GLU A 24 -8.76 8.56 -0.62
CA GLU A 24 -9.31 7.51 0.27
C GLU A 24 -9.49 6.19 -0.48
N VAL A 25 -10.04 6.23 -1.69
CA VAL A 25 -10.26 5.03 -2.53
C VAL A 25 -8.92 4.42 -2.96
N ILE A 26 -7.94 5.27 -3.27
CA ILE A 26 -6.60 4.81 -3.64
C ILE A 26 -5.89 4.18 -2.43
N LEU A 27 -6.07 4.74 -1.23
CA LEU A 27 -5.56 4.18 0.02
C LEU A 27 -6.19 2.81 0.31
N ASP A 28 -7.52 2.69 0.27
CA ASP A 28 -8.22 1.43 0.49
C ASP A 28 -7.80 0.36 -0.53
N TYR A 29 -7.67 0.75 -1.80
CA TYR A 29 -7.20 -0.15 -2.84
C TYR A 29 -5.76 -0.62 -2.57
N HIS A 30 -4.86 0.28 -2.15
CA HIS A 30 -3.49 -0.08 -1.75
C HIS A 30 -3.49 -1.08 -0.60
N LEU A 31 -4.22 -0.80 0.48
CA LEU A 31 -4.30 -1.67 1.65
C LEU A 31 -4.84 -3.07 1.30
N SER A 32 -5.86 -3.14 0.45
CA SER A 32 -6.46 -4.40 0.01
C SER A 32 -5.53 -5.29 -0.82
N GLY A 33 -4.55 -4.69 -1.53
CA GLY A 33 -3.62 -5.40 -2.40
C GLY A 33 -2.39 -5.99 -1.68
N LEU A 34 -2.23 -5.73 -0.38
CA LEU A 34 -1.08 -6.19 0.41
C LEU A 34 -1.25 -7.63 0.88
N ARG A 35 -0.17 -8.26 1.35
CA ARG A 35 -0.26 -9.57 2.00
C ARG A 35 -0.98 -9.48 3.35
N ALA A 36 -1.67 -10.54 3.74
CA ALA A 36 -2.50 -10.57 4.96
C ALA A 36 -1.72 -10.30 6.27
N ASP A 37 -0.44 -10.64 6.34
CA ASP A 37 0.45 -10.31 7.46
C ASP A 37 0.66 -8.80 7.57
N ILE A 38 0.96 -8.14 6.47
CA ILE A 38 1.17 -6.69 6.41
C ILE A 38 -0.15 -5.94 6.65
N GLN A 39 -1.27 -6.43 6.08
CA GLN A 39 -2.59 -5.81 6.28
C GLN A 39 -2.98 -5.72 7.76
N ARG A 40 -2.77 -6.80 8.53
CA ARG A 40 -3.11 -6.81 9.97
C ARG A 40 -2.36 -5.74 10.76
N GLU A 41 -1.06 -5.59 10.48
CA GLU A 41 -0.23 -4.57 11.12
C GLU A 41 -0.69 -3.15 10.74
N LEU A 42 -1.04 -2.92 9.48
CA LEU A 42 -1.52 -1.62 9.02
C LEU A 42 -2.88 -1.23 9.60
N VAL A 43 -3.77 -2.20 9.87
CA VAL A 43 -5.04 -1.93 10.56
C VAL A 43 -4.80 -1.38 11.97
N VAL A 44 -3.76 -1.87 12.66
CA VAL A 44 -3.39 -1.35 13.98
C VAL A 44 -2.81 0.05 13.87
N LEU A 45 -1.98 0.29 12.84
CA LEU A 45 -1.26 1.56 12.64
C LEU A 45 -2.12 2.68 12.02
N GLN A 46 -3.26 2.33 11.42
CA GLN A 46 -4.24 3.25 10.81
C GLN A 46 -3.60 4.37 9.97
N PRO A 47 -2.95 4.06 8.84
CA PRO A 47 -2.43 5.08 7.96
C PRO A 47 -3.55 5.99 7.44
N THR A 48 -3.31 7.31 7.43
CA THR A 48 -4.26 8.31 6.94
C THR A 48 -3.93 8.78 5.52
N SER A 49 -2.84 8.28 4.95
CA SER A 49 -2.41 8.59 3.59
C SER A 49 -1.63 7.44 2.96
N ILE A 50 -1.61 7.39 1.64
CA ILE A 50 -0.85 6.40 0.87
C ILE A 50 0.64 6.48 1.17
N SER A 51 1.21 7.69 1.27
CA SER A 51 2.63 7.86 1.59
C SER A 51 2.96 7.27 2.97
N GLN A 52 2.08 7.45 3.95
CA GLN A 52 2.23 6.83 5.26
C GLN A 52 2.10 5.30 5.17
N ALA A 53 1.11 4.77 4.46
CA ALA A 53 0.94 3.34 4.24
C ALA A 53 2.20 2.72 3.61
N ILE A 54 2.73 3.31 2.54
CA ILE A 54 3.97 2.85 1.88
C ILE A 54 5.16 2.86 2.84
N GLY A 55 5.31 3.92 3.64
CA GLY A 55 6.38 4.00 4.64
C GLY A 55 6.30 2.89 5.68
N LEU A 56 5.09 2.64 6.20
CA LEU A 56 4.84 1.57 7.16
C LEU A 56 5.09 0.18 6.56
N VAL A 57 4.67 -0.06 5.31
CA VAL A 57 4.95 -1.34 4.65
C VAL A 57 6.46 -1.59 4.51
N LYS A 58 7.23 -0.59 4.10
CA LYS A 58 8.70 -0.71 4.00
C LYS A 58 9.34 -1.03 5.36
N LEU A 59 8.84 -0.42 6.44
CA LEU A 59 9.31 -0.69 7.80
C LEU A 59 8.98 -2.12 8.25
N LEU A 60 7.80 -2.63 7.90
CA LEU A 60 7.38 -4.00 8.21
C LEU A 60 8.15 -5.04 7.41
N GLU A 61 8.38 -4.79 6.11
CA GLU A 61 9.21 -5.66 5.25
C GLU A 61 10.67 -5.73 5.74
N SER A 62 11.18 -4.65 6.35
CA SER A 62 12.56 -4.62 6.88
C SER A 62 12.71 -5.37 8.21
N LYS A 63 11.59 -5.77 8.85
CA LYS A 63 11.57 -6.62 10.05
C LYS A 63 11.51 -8.11 9.72
N LEU A 64 11.09 -8.48 8.50
CA LEU A 64 11.03 -9.86 8.00
C LEU A 64 12.36 -10.27 7.37
#